data_AF-A0A9D0CT77-F1
#
_entry.id   AF-A0A9D0CT77-F1
#
_cell.length_a   1.000
_cell.length_b   1.000
_cell.length_c   1.000
_cell.angle_alpha   90.00
_cell.angle_beta   90.00
_cell.angle_gamma   90.00
#
_symmetry.space_group_name_H-M   'P 1'
#
loop_
_entity.id
_entity.type
_entity.pdbx_description
1 polymer ?
#
loop_
_entity_poly.entity_id
_entity_poly.type
_entity_poly.pdbx_seq_one_letter_code
_entity_poly.pdbx_strand_id
1 'polypeptide(L)'
;MSWFIQAAYFLAAVLFILGLKQMSSPVNARRGIVWAGAGMVLATLATFFHPHIHQNYVLIVLAIAIGGGAAWWSGKRVAMTDMPQMIALYNGMGGGAAAAIAAVELVKGEPMNFTVTLLAVLGALIGTVAFSGSAIAFAKLQGLMRKAIRFTSQRVVTLVIAVLTVVIGLIILRLGHEASGFALFLFFALAFGLGILMTLPIGGADMPVVISLYNALTGLAVGFEGFVLQNPAMMIAGIVVGSAGTLLT
;
A
#
# COMPACT_ATOMS: atom_id res chain seq x y z
N MET A 1 -18.04 -1.88 17.39
CA MET A 1 -18.40 -2.04 15.97
C MET A 1 -19.80 -2.64 15.89
N SER A 2 -20.72 -2.13 15.07
CA SER A 2 -22.04 -2.78 14.93
C SER A 2 -21.88 -4.15 14.25
N TRP A 3 -22.75 -5.10 14.58
CA TRP A 3 -22.73 -6.44 14.01
C TRP A 3 -22.83 -6.40 12.47
N PHE A 4 -23.57 -5.43 11.94
CA PHE A 4 -23.75 -5.21 10.50
C PHE A 4 -22.42 -4.91 9.78
N ILE A 5 -21.57 -4.03 10.34
CA ILE A 5 -20.28 -3.67 9.73
C ILE A 5 -19.34 -4.87 9.74
N GLN A 6 -19.29 -5.62 10.84
CA GLN A 6 -18.48 -6.83 10.93
C GLN A 6 -18.92 -7.88 9.90
N ALA A 7 -20.23 -8.09 9.76
CA ALA A 7 -20.78 -8.99 8.75
C ALA A 7 -20.45 -8.52 7.32
N ALA A 8 -20.55 -7.22 7.04
CA ALA A 8 -20.20 -6.65 5.74
C ALA A 8 -18.70 -6.81 5.41
N TYR A 9 -17.81 -6.57 6.38
CA TYR A 9 -16.37 -6.79 6.20
C TYR A 9 -16.02 -8.28 6.02
N PHE A 10 -16.67 -9.17 6.77
CA PHE A 10 -16.50 -10.60 6.58
C PHE A 10 -16.97 -11.05 5.19
N LEU A 11 -18.14 -10.59 4.75
CA LEU A 11 -18.64 -10.88 3.41
C LEU A 11 -17.72 -10.31 2.33
N ALA A 12 -17.24 -9.07 2.47
CA ALA A 12 -16.27 -8.47 1.55
C ALA A 12 -14.98 -9.31 1.46
N ALA A 13 -14.47 -9.80 2.59
CA ALA A 13 -13.31 -10.68 2.63
C ALA A 13 -13.54 -12.00 1.87
N VAL A 14 -14.71 -12.62 2.04
CA VAL A 14 -15.11 -13.81 1.27
C VAL A 14 -15.16 -13.49 -0.24
N LEU A 15 -15.75 -12.35 -0.62
CA LEU A 15 -15.82 -11.91 -2.02
C LEU A 15 -14.43 -11.67 -2.62
N PHE A 16 -13.47 -11.11 -1.86
CA PHE A 16 -12.09 -10.94 -2.31
C PHE A 16 -11.38 -12.29 -2.54
N ILE A 17 -11.53 -13.25 -1.61
CA ILE A 17 -10.94 -14.58 -1.74
C ILE A 17 -11.52 -15.32 -2.96
N LEU A 18 -12.85 -15.32 -3.10
CA LEU A 18 -13.53 -15.95 -4.25
C LEU A 18 -13.20 -15.25 -5.57
N GLY A 19 -13.03 -13.92 -5.54
CA GLY A 19 -12.58 -13.12 -6.67
C GLY A 19 -11.20 -13.55 -7.15
N LEU A 20 -10.21 -13.58 -6.23
CA LEU A 20 -8.85 -14.03 -6.53
C LEU A 20 -8.79 -15.47 -7.01
N LYS A 21 -9.53 -16.38 -6.37
CA LYS A 21 -9.64 -17.78 -6.81
C LYS A 21 -10.20 -17.91 -8.23
N GLN A 22 -11.13 -17.06 -8.62
CA GLN A 22 -11.66 -17.09 -9.99
C GLN A 22 -10.71 -16.45 -11.00
N MET A 23 -9.92 -15.46 -10.58
CA MET A 23 -8.90 -14.81 -11.43
C MET A 23 -7.72 -15.73 -11.78
N SER A 24 -7.49 -16.80 -11.03
CA SER A 24 -6.44 -17.79 -11.36
C SER A 24 -6.81 -18.77 -12.48
N SER A 25 -8.05 -18.72 -12.99
CA SER A 25 -8.51 -19.53 -14.12
C SER A 25 -8.89 -18.64 -15.32
N PRO A 26 -8.37 -18.90 -16.53
CA PRO A 26 -8.71 -18.12 -17.72
C PRO A 26 -10.22 -18.03 -18.00
N VAL A 27 -10.96 -19.12 -17.73
CA VAL A 27 -12.42 -19.21 -17.99
C VAL A 27 -13.21 -18.31 -17.03
N ASN A 28 -12.77 -18.22 -15.76
CA ASN A 28 -13.50 -17.49 -14.72
C ASN A 28 -12.94 -16.09 -14.43
N ALA A 29 -11.85 -15.68 -15.08
CA ALA A 29 -11.12 -14.45 -14.74
C ALA A 29 -12.00 -13.20 -14.75
N ARG A 30 -12.87 -13.06 -15.76
CA ARG A 30 -13.81 -11.93 -15.85
C ARG A 30 -14.83 -11.92 -14.71
N ARG A 31 -15.31 -13.08 -14.27
CA ARG A 31 -16.20 -13.16 -13.10
C ARG A 31 -15.42 -12.77 -11.86
N GLY A 32 -14.21 -13.29 -11.68
CA GLY A 32 -13.38 -13.03 -10.50
C GLY A 32 -13.20 -11.54 -10.18
N ILE A 33 -12.90 -10.71 -11.19
CA ILE A 33 -12.76 -9.25 -10.97
C ILE A 33 -14.08 -8.58 -10.58
N VAL A 34 -15.23 -9.09 -11.03
CA VAL A 34 -16.56 -8.59 -10.64
C VAL A 34 -16.86 -8.93 -9.17
N TRP A 35 -16.53 -10.14 -8.71
CA TRP A 35 -16.66 -10.53 -7.29
C TRP A 35 -15.82 -9.62 -6.39
N ALA A 36 -14.56 -9.38 -6.76
CA ALA A 36 -13.68 -8.47 -6.02
C ALA A 36 -14.22 -7.02 -6.02
N GLY A 37 -14.74 -6.54 -7.17
CA GLY A 37 -15.35 -5.22 -7.27
C GLY A 37 -16.58 -5.04 -6.36
N ALA A 38 -17.46 -6.05 -6.30
CA ALA A 38 -18.60 -6.06 -5.39
C ALA A 38 -18.16 -6.03 -3.91
N GLY A 39 -17.12 -6.78 -3.56
CA GLY A 39 -16.50 -6.74 -2.23
C GLY A 39 -15.98 -5.35 -1.86
N MET A 40 -15.32 -4.68 -2.79
CA MET A 40 -14.81 -3.31 -2.58
C MET A 40 -15.95 -2.31 -2.31
N VAL A 41 -17.00 -2.32 -3.15
CA VAL A 41 -18.17 -1.45 -2.95
C VAL A 41 -18.83 -1.71 -1.59
N LEU A 42 -19.03 -2.98 -1.22
CA LEU A 42 -19.60 -3.35 0.07
C LEU A 42 -18.76 -2.84 1.24
N ALA A 43 -17.45 -3.07 1.23
CA ALA A 43 -16.55 -2.64 2.29
C ALA A 43 -16.50 -1.11 2.43
N THR A 44 -16.43 -0.39 1.32
CA THR A 44 -16.43 1.07 1.32
C THR A 44 -17.74 1.63 1.89
N LEU A 45 -18.90 1.13 1.43
CA LEU A 45 -20.20 1.59 1.93
C LEU A 45 -20.42 1.24 3.40
N ALA A 46 -20.00 0.05 3.85
CA ALA A 46 -20.08 -0.33 5.26
C ALA A 46 -19.25 0.59 6.15
N THR A 47 -18.08 1.03 5.67
CA THR A 47 -17.19 1.95 6.40
C THR A 47 -17.85 3.29 6.72
N PHE A 48 -18.76 3.81 5.88
CA PHE A 48 -19.49 5.07 6.16
C PHE A 48 -20.33 5.01 7.44
N PHE A 49 -20.73 3.82 7.88
CA PHE A 49 -21.49 3.60 9.11
C PHE A 49 -20.59 3.32 10.32
N HIS A 50 -19.27 3.37 10.16
CA HIS A 50 -18.32 3.13 11.23
C HIS A 50 -18.51 4.15 12.38
N PRO A 51 -18.59 3.72 13.66
CA PRO A 51 -18.90 4.63 14.77
C PRO A 51 -17.94 5.81 14.93
N HIS A 52 -16.70 5.66 14.48
CA HIS A 52 -15.69 6.72 14.54
C HIS A 52 -15.83 7.72 13.38
N ILE A 53 -16.67 7.46 12.38
CA ILE A 53 -16.98 8.39 11.29
C ILE A 53 -18.28 9.10 11.64
N HIS A 54 -18.16 10.32 12.16
CA HIS A 54 -19.28 11.20 12.49
C HIS A 54 -19.10 12.62 11.93
N GLN A 55 -17.96 12.89 11.27
CA GLN A 55 -17.60 14.18 10.69
C GLN A 55 -16.91 13.96 9.33
N ASN A 56 -16.67 15.04 8.59
CA ASN A 56 -15.88 15.05 7.34
C ASN A 56 -16.46 14.23 6.18
N TYR A 57 -17.76 13.90 6.19
CA TYR A 57 -18.41 13.15 5.10
C TYR A 57 -18.19 13.79 3.72
N VAL A 58 -18.26 15.12 3.63
CA VAL A 58 -18.01 15.85 2.37
C VAL A 58 -16.57 15.63 1.88
N LEU A 59 -15.59 15.69 2.78
CA LEU A 59 -14.18 15.46 2.44
C LEU A 59 -13.95 14.00 2.00
N ILE A 60 -14.55 13.04 2.68
CA ILE A 60 -14.45 11.61 2.36
C ILE A 60 -15.00 11.36 0.94
N VAL A 61 -16.23 11.82 0.67
CA VAL A 61 -16.87 11.63 -0.64
C VAL A 61 -16.10 12.34 -1.75
N LEU A 62 -15.62 13.55 -1.50
CA LEU A 62 -14.82 14.32 -2.47
C LEU A 62 -13.48 13.63 -2.76
N ALA A 63 -12.80 13.10 -1.74
CA ALA A 63 -11.56 12.35 -1.92
C ALA A 63 -11.77 11.07 -2.75
N ILE A 64 -12.85 10.32 -2.48
CA ILE A 64 -13.23 9.13 -3.26
C ILE A 64 -13.55 9.52 -4.70
N ALA A 65 -14.32 10.59 -4.90
CA ALA A 65 -14.72 11.04 -6.24
C ALA A 65 -13.52 11.50 -7.07
N ILE A 66 -12.61 12.28 -6.50
CA ILE A 66 -11.40 12.75 -7.19
C ILE A 66 -10.45 11.59 -7.47
N GLY A 67 -10.10 10.81 -6.45
CA GLY A 67 -9.15 9.71 -6.60
C GLY A 67 -9.69 8.59 -7.51
N GLY A 68 -10.91 8.13 -7.24
CA GLY A 68 -11.57 7.11 -8.04
C GLY A 68 -11.89 7.57 -9.46
N GLY A 69 -12.33 8.82 -9.63
CA GLY A 69 -12.59 9.41 -10.94
C GLY A 69 -11.34 9.56 -11.80
N ALA A 70 -10.24 10.07 -11.21
CA ALA A 70 -8.97 10.21 -11.91
C ALA A 70 -8.35 8.86 -12.28
N ALA A 71 -8.40 7.87 -11.38
CA ALA A 71 -7.93 6.51 -11.65
C ALA A 71 -8.77 5.83 -12.74
N TRP A 72 -10.10 5.97 -12.70
CA TRP A 72 -11.00 5.44 -13.72
C TRP A 72 -10.75 6.06 -15.09
N TRP A 73 -10.60 7.40 -15.15
CA TRP A 73 -10.34 8.12 -16.39
C TRP A 73 -9.01 7.72 -17.02
N SER A 74 -7.93 7.72 -16.24
CA SER A 74 -6.59 7.35 -16.71
C SER A 74 -6.53 5.89 -17.16
N GLY A 75 -7.10 4.96 -16.38
CA GLY A 75 -7.11 3.53 -16.71
C GLY A 75 -7.92 3.17 -17.95
N LYS A 76 -8.92 3.96 -18.32
CA LYS A 76 -9.70 3.75 -19.56
C LYS A 76 -9.02 4.28 -20.83
N ARG A 77 -8.11 5.25 -20.71
CA ARG A 77 -7.51 5.94 -21.86
C ARG A 77 -6.13 5.43 -22.24
N VAL A 78 -5.44 4.76 -21.33
CA VAL A 78 -4.10 4.24 -21.56
C VAL A 78 -4.09 3.11 -22.60
N ALA A 79 -3.04 3.05 -23.42
CA ALA A 79 -2.86 1.97 -24.39
C ALA A 79 -2.54 0.64 -23.67
N MET A 80 -2.90 -0.49 -24.27
CA MET A 80 -2.62 -1.81 -23.69
C MET A 80 -1.11 -2.09 -23.52
N THR A 81 -0.27 -1.46 -24.35
CA THR A 81 1.20 -1.52 -24.25
C THR A 81 1.75 -0.82 -23.02
N ASP A 82 1.01 0.16 -22.49
CA ASP A 82 1.37 1.01 -21.36
C ASP A 82 0.80 0.50 -20.02
N MET A 83 0.11 -0.66 -20.04
CA MET A 83 -0.50 -1.26 -18.84
C MET A 83 0.50 -1.50 -17.70
N PRO A 84 1.75 -1.97 -17.94
CA PRO A 84 2.69 -2.22 -16.86
C PRO A 84 3.00 -0.98 -16.00
N GLN A 85 3.18 0.21 -16.59
CA GLN A 85 3.41 1.42 -15.80
C GLN A 85 2.19 1.83 -14.98
N MET A 86 0.98 1.65 -15.52
CA MET A 86 -0.24 1.98 -14.78
C MET A 86 -0.44 1.07 -13.58
N ILE A 87 -0.11 -0.23 -13.72
CA ILE A 87 -0.09 -1.17 -12.58
C ILE A 87 0.89 -0.68 -11.50
N ALA A 88 2.10 -0.27 -11.90
CA ALA A 88 3.07 0.30 -10.97
C ALA A 88 2.51 1.53 -10.25
N LEU A 89 1.93 2.48 -10.97
CA LEU A 89 1.38 3.70 -10.40
C LEU A 89 0.26 3.42 -9.38
N TYR A 90 -0.74 2.61 -9.75
CA TYR A 90 -1.86 2.31 -8.87
C TYR A 90 -1.43 1.49 -7.65
N ASN A 91 -0.53 0.53 -7.84
CA ASN A 91 0.05 -0.22 -6.72
C ASN A 91 0.80 0.70 -5.75
N GLY A 92 1.65 1.58 -6.30
CA GLY A 92 2.36 2.59 -5.51
C GLY A 92 1.41 3.43 -4.67
N MET A 93 0.33 3.95 -5.26
CA MET A 93 -0.68 4.73 -4.51
C MET A 93 -1.34 3.91 -3.39
N GLY A 94 -1.55 2.61 -3.57
CA GLY A 94 -2.00 1.71 -2.50
C GLY A 94 -1.01 1.63 -1.33
N GLY A 95 0.29 1.50 -1.62
CA GLY A 95 1.35 1.55 -0.61
C GLY A 95 1.43 2.90 0.10
N GLY A 96 1.26 3.99 -0.65
CA GLY A 96 1.19 5.35 -0.12
C GLY A 96 -0.02 5.58 0.79
N ALA A 97 -1.17 4.97 0.47
CA ALA A 97 -2.35 5.02 1.32
C ALA A 97 -2.13 4.27 2.65
N ALA A 98 -1.51 3.09 2.63
CA ALA A 98 -1.12 2.38 3.84
C ALA A 98 -0.12 3.20 4.69
N ALA A 99 0.88 3.80 4.05
CA ALA A 99 1.82 4.70 4.72
C ALA A 99 1.12 5.93 5.35
N ALA A 100 0.12 6.51 4.67
CA ALA A 100 -0.64 7.63 5.19
C ALA A 100 -1.51 7.25 6.39
N ILE A 101 -2.11 6.05 6.38
CA ILE A 101 -2.84 5.51 7.54
C ILE A 101 -1.88 5.40 8.73
N ALA A 102 -0.73 4.76 8.54
CA ALA A 102 0.26 4.60 9.59
C ALA A 102 0.77 5.94 10.12
N ALA A 103 1.01 6.91 9.24
CA ALA A 103 1.44 8.25 9.62
C ALA A 103 0.39 8.93 10.52
N VAL A 104 -0.89 8.85 10.16
CA VAL A 104 -1.98 9.41 10.96
C VAL A 104 -2.06 8.72 12.33
N GLU A 105 -1.99 7.39 12.40
CA GLU A 105 -2.04 6.67 13.68
C GLU A 105 -0.83 6.97 14.58
N LEU A 106 0.38 7.08 14.01
CA LEU A 106 1.58 7.41 14.77
C LEU A 106 1.61 8.89 15.23
N VAL A 107 1.05 9.82 14.45
CA VAL A 107 1.01 11.26 14.79
C VAL A 107 -0.09 11.57 15.80
N LYS A 108 -1.19 10.81 15.84
CA LYS A 108 -2.27 11.00 16.83
C LYS A 108 -1.75 11.00 18.27
N GLY A 109 -0.67 10.28 18.54
CA GLY A 109 -0.06 10.23 19.88
C GLY A 109 -0.91 9.51 20.90
N GLU A 110 -1.84 8.66 20.45
CA GLU A 110 -2.62 7.80 21.34
C GLU A 110 -1.80 6.58 21.76
N PRO A 111 -1.90 6.13 23.02
CA PRO A 111 -1.19 4.94 23.48
C PRO A 111 -1.62 3.68 22.70
N MET A 112 -0.71 3.15 21.90
CA MET A 112 -0.87 1.86 21.24
C MET A 112 -0.07 0.79 21.98
N ASN A 113 -0.59 -0.44 22.01
CA ASN A 113 0.21 -1.55 22.53
C ASN A 113 1.42 -1.81 21.62
N PHE A 114 2.45 -2.46 22.16
CA PHE A 114 3.70 -2.72 21.44
C PHE A 114 3.47 -3.40 20.08
N THR A 115 2.57 -4.39 20.02
CA THR A 115 2.29 -5.14 18.78
C THR A 115 1.65 -4.26 17.71
N VAL A 116 0.71 -3.40 18.07
CA VAL A 116 0.05 -2.48 17.14
C VAL A 116 1.03 -1.42 16.66
N THR A 117 1.85 -0.86 17.54
CA THR A 117 2.92 0.08 17.16
C THR A 117 3.93 -0.58 16.21
N LEU A 118 4.31 -1.83 16.47
CA LEU A 118 5.21 -2.59 15.59
C LEU A 118 4.60 -2.76 14.19
N LEU A 119 3.33 -3.14 14.12
CA LEU A 119 2.64 -3.33 12.85
C LEU A 119 2.48 -2.01 12.09
N ALA A 120 2.16 -0.90 12.77
CA ALA A 120 2.10 0.43 12.17
C ALA A 120 3.46 0.88 11.63
N VAL A 121 4.55 0.68 12.38
CA VAL A 121 5.90 1.03 11.91
C VAL A 121 6.31 0.17 10.71
N LEU A 122 6.00 -1.14 10.72
CA LEU A 122 6.30 -2.02 9.59
C LEU A 122 5.46 -1.69 8.36
N GLY A 123 4.16 -1.46 8.52
CA GLY A 123 3.26 -1.06 7.45
C GLY A 123 3.65 0.29 6.85
N ALA A 124 4.02 1.27 7.68
CA ALA A 124 4.58 2.54 7.26
C ALA A 124 5.86 2.37 6.43
N LEU A 125 6.83 1.59 6.91
CA LEU A 125 8.09 1.33 6.21
C LEU A 125 7.84 0.72 4.84
N ILE A 126 7.10 -0.38 4.81
CA ILE A 126 6.87 -1.18 3.60
C ILE A 126 6.03 -0.38 2.60
N GLY A 127 4.95 0.27 3.06
CA GLY A 127 4.09 1.08 2.22
C GLY A 127 4.83 2.26 1.59
N THR A 128 5.67 2.96 2.37
CA THR A 128 6.43 4.11 1.87
C THR A 128 7.49 3.70 0.85
N VAL A 129 8.20 2.59 1.11
CA VAL A 129 9.18 2.01 0.16
C VAL A 129 8.49 1.56 -1.12
N ALA A 130 7.33 0.90 -1.02
CA ALA A 130 6.56 0.45 -2.17
C ALA A 130 6.01 1.63 -2.99
N PHE A 131 5.56 2.70 -2.32
CA PHE A 131 5.08 3.92 -2.97
C PHE A 131 6.17 4.58 -3.82
N SER A 132 7.31 4.90 -3.22
CA SER A 132 8.37 5.62 -3.91
C SER A 132 9.09 4.74 -4.95
N GLY A 133 9.28 3.45 -4.67
CA GLY A 133 9.84 2.51 -5.63
C GLY A 133 8.93 2.31 -6.84
N SER A 134 7.62 2.18 -6.63
CA SER A 134 6.65 2.10 -7.73
C SER A 134 6.59 3.38 -8.57
N ALA A 135 6.80 4.55 -7.98
CA ALA A 135 6.89 5.81 -8.71
C ALA A 135 8.11 5.83 -9.66
N ILE A 136 9.26 5.30 -9.23
CA ILE A 136 10.44 5.15 -10.11
C ILE A 136 10.18 4.11 -11.20
N ALA A 137 9.52 3.00 -10.88
CA ALA A 137 9.14 1.99 -11.87
C ALA A 137 8.20 2.57 -12.95
N PHE A 138 7.17 3.32 -12.54
CA PHE A 138 6.30 4.07 -13.44
C PHE A 138 7.11 5.03 -14.32
N ALA A 139 7.96 5.86 -13.73
CA ALA A 139 8.74 6.86 -14.47
C ALA A 139 9.67 6.22 -15.52
N LYS A 140 10.25 5.06 -15.22
CA LYS A 140 11.10 4.33 -16.18
C LYS A 140 10.32 3.75 -17.35
N LEU A 141 9.20 3.10 -17.08
CA LEU A 141 8.36 2.48 -18.11
C LEU A 141 7.63 3.53 -18.97
N GLN A 142 7.23 4.66 -18.38
CA GLN A 142 6.66 5.81 -19.08
C GLN A 142 7.71 6.55 -19.96
N GLY A 143 8.99 6.19 -19.87
CA GLY A 143 10.06 6.84 -20.62
C GLY A 143 10.51 8.21 -20.07
N LEU A 144 10.00 8.61 -18.89
CA LEU A 144 10.43 9.80 -18.16
C LEU A 144 11.86 9.61 -17.60
N MET A 145 12.24 8.36 -17.30
CA MET A 145 13.57 7.97 -16.84
C MET A 145 14.16 6.89 -17.74
N ARG A 146 15.10 7.25 -18.63
CA ARG A 146 15.52 6.38 -19.74
C ARG A 146 16.56 5.30 -19.41
N LYS A 147 17.29 5.42 -18.30
CA LYS A 147 18.41 4.51 -17.97
C LYS A 147 18.37 4.08 -16.52
N ALA A 148 18.91 2.89 -16.24
CA ALA A 148 19.28 2.51 -14.89
C ALA A 148 20.36 3.48 -14.38
N ILE A 149 20.09 4.11 -13.25
CA ILE A 149 21.01 5.07 -12.63
C ILE A 149 21.83 4.31 -11.60
N ARG A 150 23.14 4.23 -11.85
CA ARG A 150 24.12 3.60 -10.97
C ARG A 150 25.17 4.63 -10.60
N PHE A 151 25.51 4.73 -9.32
CA PHE A 151 26.55 5.63 -8.83
C PHE A 151 27.52 4.92 -7.89
N THR A 152 28.70 5.50 -7.71
CA THR A 152 29.77 4.93 -6.87
C THR A 152 29.26 4.75 -5.43
N SER A 153 29.49 3.56 -4.86
CA SER A 153 29.06 3.21 -3.50
C SER A 153 27.54 3.15 -3.27
N GLN A 154 26.70 3.06 -4.32
CA GLN A 154 25.24 2.98 -4.18
C GLN A 154 24.78 1.85 -3.25
N ARG A 155 25.42 0.68 -3.28
CA ARG A 155 25.09 -0.44 -2.37
C ARG A 155 25.28 -0.06 -0.91
N VAL A 156 26.39 0.62 -0.60
CA VAL A 156 26.70 1.09 0.75
C VAL A 156 25.71 2.17 1.18
N VAL A 157 25.43 3.15 0.32
CA VAL A 157 24.46 4.22 0.61
C VAL A 157 23.06 3.66 0.87
N THR A 158 22.61 2.71 0.04
CA THR A 158 21.31 2.05 0.21
C THR A 158 21.26 1.26 1.51
N LEU A 159 22.33 0.53 1.85
CA LEU A 159 22.41 -0.22 3.10
C LEU A 159 22.39 0.72 4.32
N VAL A 160 23.16 1.81 4.29
CA VAL A 160 23.19 2.80 5.37
C VAL A 160 21.82 3.41 5.58
N ILE A 161 21.14 3.82 4.51
CA ILE A 161 19.78 4.37 4.60
C ILE A 161 18.80 3.32 5.11
N ALA A 162 18.89 2.06 4.67
CA ALA A 162 18.06 0.97 5.18
C ALA A 162 18.27 0.76 6.69
N VAL A 163 19.52 0.69 7.15
CA VAL A 163 19.85 0.54 8.57
C VAL A 163 19.35 1.72 9.38
N LEU A 164 19.59 2.96 8.92
CA LEU A 164 19.09 4.16 9.60
C LEU A 164 17.57 4.18 9.69
N THR A 165 16.87 3.80 8.62
CA THR A 165 15.40 3.72 8.61
C THR A 165 14.90 2.73 9.66
N VAL A 166 15.51 1.54 9.73
CA VAL A 166 15.16 0.51 10.73
C VAL A 166 15.47 1.00 12.14
N VAL A 167 16.63 1.60 12.38
CA VAL A 167 17.00 2.12 13.70
C VAL A 167 16.01 3.19 14.18
N ILE A 168 15.62 4.13 13.31
CA ILE A 168 14.63 5.14 13.68
C ILE A 168 13.26 4.50 13.90
N GLY A 169 12.86 3.51 13.08
CA GLY A 169 11.64 2.73 13.31
C GLY A 169 11.63 2.04 14.69
N LEU A 170 12.76 1.48 15.12
CA LEU A 170 12.91 0.88 16.45
C LEU A 170 12.87 1.92 17.58
N ILE A 171 13.40 3.14 17.34
CA ILE A 171 13.27 4.25 18.28
C ILE A 171 11.80 4.66 18.42
N ILE A 172 11.06 4.80 17.31
CA ILE A 172 9.61 5.08 17.34
C ILE A 172 8.86 3.99 18.09
N LEU A 173 9.18 2.72 17.82
CA LEU A 173 8.57 1.58 18.51
C LEU A 173 8.80 1.61 20.03
N ARG A 174 9.99 2.02 20.46
CA ARG A 174 10.35 2.11 21.88
C ARG A 174 9.68 3.30 22.57
N LEU A 175 9.62 4.44 21.90
CA LEU A 175 9.05 5.68 22.45
C LEU A 175 7.52 5.70 22.37
N GLY A 176 6.91 4.94 21.46
CA GLY A 176 5.47 4.90 21.26
C GLY A 176 4.92 6.29 20.97
N HIS A 177 3.91 6.71 21.74
CA HIS A 177 3.29 8.03 21.61
C HIS A 177 4.23 9.20 21.95
N GLU A 178 5.37 8.95 22.59
CA GLU A 178 6.37 10.00 22.90
C GLU A 178 7.35 10.23 21.75
N ALA A 179 7.21 9.49 20.64
CA ALA A 179 8.05 9.70 19.47
C ALA A 179 7.88 11.13 18.93
N SER A 180 9.00 11.84 18.75
CA SER A 180 8.94 13.22 18.26
C SER A 180 8.46 13.28 16.81
N GLY A 181 7.73 14.34 16.46
CA GLY A 181 7.29 14.56 15.08
C GLY A 181 8.47 14.62 14.09
N PHE A 182 9.64 15.06 14.54
CA PHE A 182 10.88 15.03 13.75
C PHE A 182 11.34 13.58 13.47
N ALA A 183 11.29 12.68 14.46
CA ALA A 183 11.63 11.28 14.26
C ALA A 183 10.69 10.60 13.25
N LEU A 184 9.38 10.88 13.34
CA LEU A 184 8.38 10.40 12.37
C LEU A 184 8.68 10.94 10.96
N PHE A 185 8.89 12.24 10.81
CA PHE A 185 9.24 12.85 9.53
C PHE A 185 10.51 12.22 8.93
N LEU A 186 11.57 12.09 9.73
CA LEU A 186 12.83 11.53 9.29
C LEU A 186 12.68 10.06 8.88
N PHE A 187 11.90 9.28 9.63
CA PHE A 187 11.58 7.89 9.29
C PHE A 187 10.91 7.78 7.91
N PHE A 188 9.84 8.54 7.67
CA PHE A 188 9.15 8.53 6.37
C PHE A 188 10.04 9.04 5.24
N ALA A 189 10.84 10.09 5.47
CA ALA A 189 11.77 10.62 4.48
C ALA A 189 12.83 9.59 4.07
N LEU A 190 13.40 8.87 5.05
CA LEU A 190 14.38 7.82 4.77
C LEU A 190 13.74 6.60 4.09
N ALA A 191 12.56 6.16 4.52
CA ALA A 191 11.82 5.07 3.86
C ALA A 191 11.46 5.43 2.40
N PHE A 192 11.06 6.68 2.15
CA PHE A 192 10.79 7.18 0.81
C PHE A 192 12.08 7.19 -0.04
N GLY A 193 13.18 7.70 0.50
CA GLY A 193 14.49 7.65 -0.15
C GLY A 193 14.97 6.23 -0.42
N LEU A 194 14.72 5.29 0.51
CA LEU A 194 15.08 3.89 0.38
C LEU A 194 14.37 3.25 -0.82
N GLY A 195 13.06 3.44 -0.97
CA GLY A 195 12.33 2.89 -2.12
C GLY A 195 12.87 3.43 -3.45
N ILE A 196 13.21 4.72 -3.54
CA ILE A 196 13.89 5.29 -4.71
C ILE A 196 15.21 4.58 -4.98
N LEU A 197 16.10 4.54 -3.98
CA LEU A 197 17.44 3.98 -4.12
C LEU A 197 17.45 2.50 -4.49
N MET A 198 16.47 1.73 -4.00
CA MET A 198 16.28 0.32 -4.34
C MET A 198 15.86 0.13 -5.81
N THR A 199 15.02 1.01 -6.36
CA THR A 199 14.54 0.88 -7.76
C THR A 199 15.46 1.53 -8.79
N LEU A 200 16.25 2.55 -8.42
CA LEU A 200 17.15 3.27 -9.34
C LEU A 200 18.11 2.38 -10.17
N PRO A 201 18.78 1.35 -9.64
CA PRO A 201 19.78 0.58 -10.39
C PRO A 201 19.18 -0.47 -11.32
N ILE A 202 17.86 -0.72 -11.24
CA ILE A 202 17.16 -1.77 -11.96
C ILE A 202 16.82 -1.30 -13.38
N GLY A 203 17.03 -2.16 -14.38
CA GLY A 203 16.76 -1.86 -15.79
C GLY A 203 15.27 -1.92 -16.14
N GLY A 204 14.87 -1.30 -17.25
CA GLY A 204 13.47 -1.33 -17.73
C GLY A 204 12.95 -2.74 -18.01
N ALA A 205 13.81 -3.62 -18.53
CA ALA A 205 13.47 -5.02 -18.81
C ALA A 205 13.12 -5.82 -17.55
N ASP A 206 13.74 -5.49 -16.41
CA ASP A 206 13.52 -6.18 -15.13
C ASP A 206 12.40 -5.54 -14.29
N MET A 207 11.79 -4.45 -14.76
CA MET A 207 10.71 -3.74 -14.04
C MET A 207 9.49 -4.61 -13.71
N PRO A 208 9.04 -5.56 -14.55
CA PRO A 208 7.89 -6.41 -14.18
C PRO A 208 8.09 -7.16 -12.86
N VAL A 209 9.29 -7.66 -12.58
CA VAL A 209 9.62 -8.35 -11.32
C VAL A 209 9.54 -7.37 -10.14
N VAL A 210 10.05 -6.16 -10.31
CA VAL A 210 10.00 -5.10 -9.29
C VAL A 210 8.56 -4.69 -8.97
N ILE A 211 7.72 -4.57 -10.00
CA ILE A 211 6.30 -4.23 -9.84
C ILE A 211 5.59 -5.34 -9.05
N SER A 212 5.86 -6.61 -9.36
CA SER A 212 5.31 -7.75 -8.61
C SER A 212 5.76 -7.75 -7.14
N LEU A 213 7.06 -7.48 -6.89
CA LEU A 213 7.60 -7.36 -5.54
C LEU A 213 6.91 -6.23 -4.75
N TYR A 214 6.80 -5.03 -5.34
CA TYR A 214 6.11 -3.93 -4.68
C TYR A 214 4.61 -4.16 -4.52
N ASN A 215 3.99 -4.99 -5.35
CA ASN A 215 2.60 -5.42 -5.17
C ASN A 215 2.45 -6.35 -3.96
N ALA A 216 3.37 -7.30 -3.78
CA ALA A 216 3.42 -8.13 -2.58
C ALA A 216 3.61 -7.29 -1.31
N LEU A 217 4.56 -6.35 -1.34
CA LEU A 217 4.86 -5.43 -0.24
C LEU A 217 3.66 -4.53 0.09
N THR A 218 2.98 -4.00 -0.92
CA THR A 218 1.77 -3.17 -0.70
C THR A 218 0.66 -3.98 -0.04
N GLY A 219 0.44 -5.24 -0.46
CA GLY A 219 -0.50 -6.14 0.20
C GLY A 219 -0.15 -6.36 1.67
N LEU A 220 1.11 -6.66 1.99
CA LEU A 220 1.59 -6.82 3.36
C LEU A 220 1.39 -5.55 4.21
N ALA A 221 1.73 -4.38 3.67
CA ALA A 221 1.54 -3.10 4.35
C ALA A 221 0.06 -2.85 4.68
N VAL A 222 -0.85 -3.04 3.71
CA VAL A 222 -2.30 -2.91 3.93
C VAL A 222 -2.80 -3.92 4.96
N GLY A 223 -2.26 -5.14 4.96
CA GLY A 223 -2.59 -6.17 5.95
C GLY A 223 -2.20 -5.75 7.37
N PHE A 224 -0.98 -5.22 7.55
CA PHE A 224 -0.52 -4.70 8.84
C PHE A 224 -1.35 -3.50 9.31
N GLU A 225 -1.64 -2.53 8.43
CA GLU A 225 -2.51 -1.41 8.78
C GLU A 225 -3.95 -1.85 9.06
N GLY A 226 -4.40 -2.96 8.46
CA GLY A 226 -5.64 -3.62 8.82
C GLY A 226 -5.67 -4.06 10.29
N PHE A 227 -4.57 -4.59 10.80
CA PHE A 227 -4.44 -4.92 12.23
C PHE A 227 -4.40 -3.68 13.12
N VAL A 228 -3.72 -2.62 12.68
CA VAL A 228 -3.66 -1.34 13.41
C VAL A 228 -5.06 -0.76 13.58
N LEU A 229 -5.83 -0.72 12.49
CA LEU A 229 -7.19 -0.18 12.49
C LEU A 229 -8.27 -1.16 13.01
N GLN A 230 -7.89 -2.39 13.39
CA GLN A 230 -8.84 -3.46 13.72
C GLN A 230 -9.92 -3.64 12.62
N ASN A 231 -9.48 -3.62 11.35
CA ASN A 231 -10.32 -3.76 10.16
C ASN A 231 -10.11 -5.14 9.49
N PRO A 232 -11.03 -6.10 9.71
CA PRO A 232 -10.93 -7.45 9.13
C PRO A 232 -10.85 -7.48 7.61
N ALA A 233 -11.53 -6.56 6.90
CA ALA A 233 -11.50 -6.54 5.44
C ALA A 233 -10.09 -6.22 4.93
N MET A 234 -9.41 -5.24 5.55
CA MET A 234 -8.02 -4.90 5.22
C MET A 234 -7.04 -5.98 5.64
N MET A 235 -7.19 -6.56 6.84
CA MET A 235 -6.34 -7.67 7.30
C MET A 235 -6.36 -8.82 6.28
N ILE A 236 -7.55 -9.26 5.87
CA ILE A 236 -7.69 -10.41 4.98
C ILE A 236 -7.26 -10.04 3.56
N ALA A 237 -7.76 -8.94 2.99
CA ALA A 237 -7.40 -8.55 1.63
C ALA A 237 -5.90 -8.31 1.49
N GLY A 238 -5.28 -7.59 2.43
CA GLY A 238 -3.86 -7.28 2.41
C GLY A 238 -2.98 -8.53 2.48
N ILE A 239 -3.23 -9.42 3.46
CA ILE A 239 -2.42 -10.65 3.62
C ILE A 239 -2.59 -11.59 2.43
N VAL A 240 -3.81 -11.73 1.88
CA VAL A 240 -4.04 -12.56 0.70
C VAL A 240 -3.30 -12.00 -0.51
N VAL A 241 -3.37 -10.68 -0.77
CA VAL A 241 -2.63 -10.04 -1.88
C VAL A 241 -1.12 -10.13 -1.67
N GLY A 242 -0.64 -9.92 -0.44
CA GLY A 242 0.77 -10.03 -0.09
C GLY A 242 1.33 -11.42 -0.39
N SER A 243 0.64 -12.46 0.09
CA SER A 243 1.03 -13.86 -0.16
C SER A 243 0.99 -14.24 -1.64
N ALA A 244 -0.07 -13.85 -2.37
CA ALA A 244 -0.19 -14.10 -3.80
C ALA A 244 0.90 -13.37 -4.60
N GLY A 245 1.20 -12.12 -4.23
CA GLY A 245 2.25 -11.32 -4.87
C GLY A 245 3.65 -11.91 -4.65
N THR A 246 3.94 -12.44 -3.45
CA THR A 246 5.22 -13.10 -3.18
C THR A 246 5.39 -14.36 -4.03
N LEU A 247 4.32 -15.12 -4.27
CA LEU A 247 4.37 -16.29 -5.16
C LEU A 247 4.46 -15.94 -6.65
N LEU A 248 3.96 -14.77 -7.05
CA LEU A 248 4.00 -14.29 -8.43
C LEU A 248 5.39 -13.74 -8.83
N THR A 249 6.14 -13.25 -7.85
CA THR A 249 7.47 -12.62 -8.03
C THR A 249 8.55 -13.67 -8.20
#